data_AF-A0A9N8DIB8-F1
#
_entry.id   AF-A0A9N8DIB8-F1
#
_cell.length_a   1.000
_cell.length_b   1.000
_cell.length_c   1.000
_cell.angle_alpha   90.00
_cell.angle_beta   90.00
_cell.angle_gamma   90.00
#
_symmetry.space_group_name_H-M   'P 1'
#
loop_
_entity.id
_entity.type
_entity.pdbx_description
1 polymer ?
#
loop_
_entity_poly.entity_id
_entity_poly.type
_entity_poly.pdbx_seq_one_letter_code
_entity_poly.pdbx_strand_id
1 'polypeptide(L)'
;MGPPKLSVSSGTSWLSGMSMTSQTDSAVLQSFFGSMNPRDFMETTPISEHIADVNSVGMNARMKRHLQPKVVTPPRRSMAMEVSSPQRGQDWSVPVSKFLQGFRVQAAASLSNAYRTHHPMNRSVTTGILTTSLAEDIFFLVDVQLNVLHDFLEDAGILNSDDGEDVIEDALLAIFRCIWAEQTRHRETFLTSFDMCCATANDFFRMMTRIEDLMTDLELKYPFLEWNALDGDTKTEVIRREANDLATLFVSDAVYASQSSHLYVMRNVRESTVTEELFSRDWEDRYTHNEVILTMLRGFEEYNNDLQNFLCNDFLYHKVVVALVRATVCFFVELLLKKSSYVRRKSTKKFGKSEEDRRKALPFACPARALCRMMYDIRFLQDYFHKISQDSQPLTRVVANEMNTLTIIHEFLGLAVGHTGLDSLEEFMVVIHKRSGANADVTRHFLNDLWFLAAPHEEKERINNTFALMKGELEMVSARMKESIKKPKMGNHPDGREVTPQLENTLREYYEDRIWQEKISGCGGMLKAHHMR
;
A
#
# COMPACT_ATOMS: atom_id res chain seq x y z
N MET A 1 3.74 -60.09 -24.00
CA MET A 1 4.34 -58.81 -24.39
C MET A 1 3.52 -57.70 -23.74
N GLY A 2 4.04 -57.09 -22.69
CA GLY A 2 3.44 -55.95 -22.00
C GLY A 2 4.56 -54.97 -21.62
N PRO A 3 4.31 -53.66 -21.62
CA PRO A 3 5.38 -52.66 -21.50
C PRO A 3 5.87 -52.52 -20.05
N PRO A 4 7.08 -51.98 -19.84
CA PRO A 4 7.73 -51.95 -18.54
C PRO A 4 7.19 -50.83 -17.64
N LYS A 5 7.17 -51.09 -16.33
CA LYS A 5 6.91 -50.11 -15.28
C LYS A 5 8.15 -49.23 -15.10
N LEU A 6 7.99 -47.92 -15.25
CA LEU A 6 8.94 -46.91 -14.79
C LEU A 6 8.47 -46.40 -13.42
N SER A 7 9.32 -46.56 -12.40
CA SER A 7 9.20 -45.93 -11.09
C SER A 7 9.81 -44.54 -11.14
N VAL A 8 9.02 -43.50 -10.86
CA VAL A 8 9.49 -42.13 -10.65
C VAL A 8 9.41 -41.83 -9.16
N SER A 9 10.52 -41.41 -8.58
CA SER A 9 10.64 -40.93 -7.20
C SER A 9 9.95 -39.57 -7.06
N SER A 10 8.97 -39.47 -6.15
CA SER A 10 8.29 -38.23 -5.80
C SER A 10 9.14 -37.43 -4.79
N GLY A 11 9.66 -36.28 -5.23
CA GLY A 11 10.06 -35.20 -4.32
C GLY A 11 8.81 -34.54 -3.73
N THR A 12 8.77 -34.38 -2.42
CA THR A 12 7.68 -33.76 -1.67
C THR A 12 7.63 -32.26 -1.94
N SER A 13 6.69 -31.85 -2.79
CA SER A 13 6.24 -30.46 -2.92
C SER A 13 5.25 -30.14 -1.80
N TRP A 14 5.53 -29.09 -1.02
CA TRP A 14 4.74 -28.67 0.15
C TRP A 14 3.39 -27.98 -0.18
N LEU A 15 2.93 -28.00 -1.44
CA LEU A 15 1.79 -27.19 -1.91
C LEU A 15 0.51 -27.95 -2.29
N SER A 16 0.36 -29.25 -1.99
CA SER A 16 -0.90 -29.97 -2.26
C SER A 16 -1.81 -30.08 -1.04
N GLY A 17 -2.79 -29.18 -0.93
CA GLY A 17 -3.95 -29.36 -0.06
C GLY A 17 -4.67 -28.07 0.33
N MET A 18 -5.50 -27.51 -0.56
CA MET A 18 -6.37 -26.37 -0.21
C MET A 18 -7.84 -26.71 -0.53
N SER A 19 -8.63 -26.91 0.53
CA SER A 19 -10.09 -26.89 0.51
C SER A 19 -10.54 -25.76 1.45
N MET A 20 -11.27 -24.79 0.92
CA MET A 20 -11.55 -23.49 1.56
C MET A 20 -13.02 -23.37 1.97
N THR A 21 -13.29 -23.24 3.27
CA THR A 21 -14.52 -22.64 3.81
C THR A 21 -14.21 -21.71 4.99
N SER A 22 -14.75 -20.49 4.89
CA SER A 22 -14.97 -19.39 5.86
C SER A 22 -14.11 -19.24 7.13
N GLN A 23 -13.65 -18.00 7.36
CA GLN A 23 -13.10 -17.41 8.60
C GLN A 23 -11.61 -17.63 8.91
N THR A 24 -10.71 -17.48 7.94
CA THR A 24 -9.26 -17.59 8.19
C THR A 24 -8.41 -16.66 7.31
N ASP A 25 -8.45 -15.35 7.55
CA ASP A 25 -7.34 -14.47 7.12
C ASP A 25 -6.33 -14.24 8.26
N SER A 26 -6.70 -14.54 9.51
CA SER A 26 -5.78 -14.51 10.66
C SER A 26 -5.17 -15.87 11.01
N ALA A 27 -5.77 -16.98 10.57
CA ALA A 27 -5.30 -18.33 10.94
C ALA A 27 -4.24 -18.91 9.98
N VAL A 28 -4.19 -18.42 8.74
CA VAL A 28 -3.15 -18.80 7.74
C VAL A 28 -1.76 -18.33 8.19
N LEU A 29 -1.67 -17.26 8.99
CA LEU A 29 -0.44 -16.81 9.64
C LEU A 29 -0.21 -17.45 11.03
N GLN A 30 -1.26 -17.96 11.70
CA GLN A 30 -1.13 -18.58 13.02
C GLN A 30 -0.61 -20.02 12.99
N SER A 31 -0.73 -20.75 11.87
CA SER A 31 -0.09 -22.09 11.76
C SER A 31 1.43 -22.01 11.53
N PHE A 32 1.95 -20.84 11.15
CA PHE A 32 3.39 -20.62 10.91
C PHE A 32 4.16 -20.12 12.15
N PHE A 33 3.51 -19.45 13.11
CA PHE A 33 4.19 -18.79 14.23
C PHE A 33 3.57 -19.16 15.58
N GLY A 34 4.03 -20.27 16.15
CA GLY A 34 3.67 -20.70 17.50
C GLY A 34 4.75 -20.36 18.53
N SER A 35 4.31 -19.76 19.65
CA SER A 35 4.93 -19.73 20.99
C SER A 35 6.14 -18.80 21.24
N MET A 36 5.90 -17.63 21.89
CA MET A 36 6.47 -17.29 23.22
C MET A 36 6.02 -15.89 23.74
N ASN A 37 6.24 -15.69 25.04
CA ASN A 37 5.57 -14.75 25.96
C ASN A 37 6.33 -13.40 26.09
N PRO A 38 5.67 -12.21 26.00
CA PRO A 38 6.37 -10.93 26.09
C PRO A 38 6.23 -10.28 27.47
N ARG A 39 7.34 -10.20 28.21
CA ARG A 39 7.56 -9.15 29.21
C ARG A 39 8.91 -8.50 28.96
N ASP A 40 8.90 -7.19 29.20
CA ASP A 40 10.01 -6.25 29.24
C ASP A 40 10.39 -5.65 27.87
N PHE A 41 9.95 -4.42 27.60
CA PHE A 41 10.78 -3.21 27.73
C PHE A 41 10.02 -1.95 27.28
N MET A 42 10.30 -0.84 27.97
CA MET A 42 9.71 0.49 27.77
C MET A 42 10.83 1.55 27.68
N GLU A 43 10.49 2.70 27.07
CA GLU A 43 11.18 4.02 27.07
C GLU A 43 12.36 4.20 26.07
N THR A 44 12.58 5.31 25.35
CA THR A 44 11.96 6.66 25.27
C THR A 44 12.42 7.45 24.01
N THR A 45 11.57 8.41 23.59
CA THR A 45 11.80 9.77 22.98
C THR A 45 12.09 10.01 21.47
N PRO A 46 11.64 11.17 20.93
CA PRO A 46 11.31 11.38 19.51
C PRO A 46 12.33 12.27 18.76
N ILE A 47 12.32 12.21 17.42
CA ILE A 47 13.00 13.20 16.56
C ILE A 47 12.03 13.75 15.51
N SER A 48 12.10 15.08 15.41
CA SER A 48 11.27 16.06 14.71
C SER A 48 11.28 15.95 13.18
N GLU A 49 10.16 16.42 12.62
CA GLU A 49 9.83 16.72 11.23
C GLU A 49 10.88 17.60 10.52
N HIS A 50 11.05 17.35 9.21
CA HIS A 50 11.15 18.42 8.21
C HIS A 50 10.70 17.91 6.83
N ILE A 51 9.56 18.45 6.37
CA ILE A 51 9.06 18.40 5.00
C ILE A 51 9.85 19.41 4.16
N ALA A 52 10.23 19.04 2.94
CA ALA A 52 10.61 20.00 1.90
C ALA A 52 10.05 19.58 0.54
N ASP A 53 9.35 20.53 -0.06
CA ASP A 53 8.76 20.55 -1.39
C ASP A 53 9.71 20.15 -2.52
N VAL A 54 9.20 19.44 -3.53
CA VAL A 54 9.78 19.47 -4.87
C VAL A 54 8.69 19.71 -5.92
N ASN A 55 8.88 20.83 -6.60
CA ASN A 55 8.07 21.38 -7.67
C ASN A 55 8.02 20.51 -8.93
N SER A 56 6.91 20.69 -9.63
CA SER A 56 6.55 20.24 -10.96
C SER A 56 7.62 20.49 -12.04
N VAL A 57 7.97 19.44 -12.79
CA VAL A 57 8.48 19.55 -14.16
C VAL A 57 7.54 18.75 -15.06
N GLY A 58 6.87 19.45 -15.97
CA GLY A 58 5.97 18.86 -16.95
C GLY A 58 6.76 18.06 -18.00
N MET A 59 6.22 16.89 -18.37
CA MET A 59 6.64 16.18 -19.57
C MET A 59 5.44 15.82 -20.42
N ASN A 60 5.54 16.23 -21.68
CA ASN A 60 4.60 16.03 -22.76
C ASN A 60 4.39 14.55 -23.10
N ALA A 61 3.15 14.24 -23.46
CA ALA A 61 2.70 13.00 -24.08
C ALA A 61 3.62 12.57 -25.23
N ARG A 62 4.07 11.30 -25.23
CA ARG A 62 4.92 10.74 -26.28
C ARG A 62 4.16 9.78 -27.18
N MET A 63 4.07 10.23 -28.42
CA MET A 63 3.75 9.53 -29.66
C MET A 63 4.61 8.25 -29.81
N LYS A 64 3.96 7.10 -30.03
CA LYS A 64 4.60 5.81 -30.33
C LYS A 64 5.38 5.90 -31.65
N ARG A 65 6.68 5.59 -31.63
CA ARG A 65 7.45 5.17 -32.82
C ARG A 65 8.16 3.87 -32.52
N HIS A 66 7.95 2.90 -33.41
CA HIS A 66 8.67 1.63 -33.46
C HIS A 66 10.17 1.87 -33.67
N LEU A 67 10.99 1.38 -32.74
CA LEU A 67 12.40 1.11 -32.97
C LEU A 67 12.66 -0.33 -32.53
N GLN A 68 13.22 -1.13 -33.45
CA GLN A 68 13.66 -2.49 -33.18
C GLN A 68 14.87 -2.49 -32.22
N PRO A 69 14.99 -3.48 -31.32
CA PRO A 69 16.13 -3.56 -30.42
C PRO A 69 17.36 -4.06 -31.18
N LYS A 70 18.37 -3.21 -31.28
CA LYS A 70 19.74 -3.56 -31.67
C LYS A 70 20.40 -4.16 -30.43
N VAL A 71 20.67 -5.47 -30.44
CA VAL A 71 21.44 -6.14 -29.38
C VAL A 71 22.87 -5.58 -29.43
N VAL A 72 23.18 -4.70 -28.49
CA VAL A 72 24.54 -4.19 -28.26
C VAL A 72 25.01 -4.79 -26.95
N THR A 73 25.83 -5.83 -27.06
CA THR A 73 26.57 -6.41 -25.94
C THR A 73 27.51 -5.34 -25.38
N PRO A 74 27.50 -5.04 -24.07
CA PRO A 74 28.45 -4.09 -23.50
C PRO A 74 29.86 -4.72 -23.51
N PRO A 75 30.91 -3.92 -23.72
CA PRO A 75 32.28 -4.43 -23.68
C PRO A 75 32.61 -4.83 -22.25
N ARG A 76 32.96 -6.10 -22.03
CA ARG A 76 33.68 -6.56 -20.84
C ARG A 76 34.99 -5.78 -20.75
N ARG A 77 35.02 -4.73 -19.92
CA ARG A 77 36.28 -4.13 -19.46
C ARG A 77 36.94 -5.12 -18.51
N SER A 78 37.92 -5.87 -19.01
CA SER A 78 38.87 -6.56 -18.15
C SER A 78 39.74 -5.50 -17.45
N MET A 79 39.40 -5.15 -16.22
CA MET A 79 40.41 -4.63 -15.31
C MET A 79 41.26 -5.83 -14.89
N ALA A 80 42.33 -6.09 -15.62
CA ALA A 80 43.41 -6.91 -15.13
C ALA A 80 44.12 -6.10 -14.04
N MET A 81 43.70 -6.30 -12.78
CA MET A 81 44.57 -6.03 -11.65
C MET A 81 45.65 -7.12 -11.68
N GLU A 82 46.89 -6.73 -11.90
CA GLU A 82 48.04 -7.59 -11.62
C GLU A 82 48.03 -7.90 -10.12
N VAL A 83 47.53 -9.08 -9.76
CA VAL A 83 47.69 -9.66 -8.43
C VAL A 83 49.10 -10.22 -8.38
N SER A 84 50.03 -9.42 -7.85
CA SER A 84 51.36 -9.89 -7.47
C SER A 84 51.21 -10.98 -6.40
N SER A 85 51.56 -12.21 -6.76
CA SER A 85 51.55 -13.36 -5.85
C SER A 85 52.41 -13.09 -4.60
N PRO A 86 51.86 -13.10 -3.37
CA PRO A 86 52.65 -12.93 -2.16
C PRO A 86 53.48 -14.19 -1.91
N GLN A 87 54.74 -13.97 -1.52
CA GLN A 87 55.63 -15.02 -1.04
C GLN A 87 55.02 -15.68 0.21
N ARG A 88 54.72 -16.98 0.13
CA ARG A 88 54.37 -17.84 1.28
C ARG A 88 55.51 -17.80 2.28
N GLY A 89 55.33 -17.08 3.40
CA GLY A 89 56.33 -17.10 4.47
C GLY A 89 56.29 -15.97 5.50
N GLN A 90 55.31 -15.06 5.48
CA GLN A 90 55.11 -14.09 6.56
C GLN A 90 53.73 -14.26 7.19
N ASP A 91 53.73 -14.45 8.53
CA ASP A 91 52.58 -14.37 9.44
C ASP A 91 51.97 -12.96 9.42
N TRP A 92 51.30 -12.62 8.33
CA TRP A 92 50.40 -11.46 8.26
C TRP A 92 48.97 -11.93 8.54
N SER A 93 48.73 -12.56 9.69
CA SER A 93 47.36 -12.81 10.12
C SER A 93 46.73 -11.46 10.46
N VAL A 94 45.84 -10.98 9.59
CA VAL A 94 45.02 -9.80 9.88
C VAL A 94 44.18 -10.15 11.11
N PRO A 95 44.23 -9.36 12.20
CA PRO A 95 43.42 -9.65 13.38
C PRO A 95 41.94 -9.71 13.00
N VAL A 96 41.22 -10.71 13.52
CA VAL A 96 39.78 -10.95 13.25
C VAL A 96 38.96 -9.66 13.43
N SER A 97 39.22 -8.91 14.50
CA SER A 97 38.53 -7.64 14.78
C SER A 97 38.74 -6.59 13.69
N LYS A 98 39.95 -6.52 13.13
CA LYS A 98 40.29 -5.59 12.04
C LYS A 98 39.66 -6.05 10.73
N PHE A 99 39.63 -7.36 10.47
CA PHE A 99 38.93 -7.92 9.32
C PHE A 99 37.43 -7.60 9.36
N LEU A 100 36.75 -7.94 10.45
CA LEU A 100 35.31 -7.71 10.62
C LEU A 100 34.93 -6.22 10.51
N GLN A 101 35.77 -5.32 11.04
CA GLN A 101 35.57 -3.88 10.86
C GLN A 101 35.64 -3.48 9.38
N GLY A 102 36.66 -3.95 8.66
CA GLY A 102 36.82 -3.69 7.22
C GLY A 102 35.67 -4.27 6.40
N PHE A 103 35.29 -5.52 6.71
CA PHE A 103 34.18 -6.25 6.10
C PHE A 103 32.86 -5.47 6.21
N ARG A 104 32.49 -5.05 7.42
CA ARG A 104 31.27 -4.27 7.68
C ARG A 104 31.25 -2.96 6.90
N VAL A 105 32.35 -2.21 6.91
CA VAL A 105 32.47 -0.93 6.19
C VAL A 105 32.34 -1.14 4.67
N GLN A 106 33.01 -2.17 4.14
CA GLN A 106 32.98 -2.48 2.72
C GLN A 106 31.60 -2.97 2.27
N ALA A 107 30.97 -3.88 3.03
CA ALA A 107 29.63 -4.37 2.76
C ALA A 107 28.62 -3.21 2.76
N ALA A 108 28.68 -2.34 3.77
CA ALA A 108 27.80 -1.17 3.87
C ALA A 108 27.97 -0.19 2.69
N ALA A 109 29.21 0.13 2.34
CA ALA A 109 29.49 1.01 1.21
C ALA A 109 29.03 0.40 -0.12
N SER A 110 29.26 -0.89 -0.33
CA SER A 110 28.91 -1.59 -1.57
C SER A 110 27.40 -1.70 -1.74
N LEU A 111 26.68 -2.12 -0.69
CA LEU A 111 25.22 -2.22 -0.70
C LEU A 111 24.57 -0.84 -0.85
N SER A 112 25.04 0.18 -0.13
CA SER A 112 24.50 1.53 -0.28
C SER A 112 24.71 2.10 -1.68
N ASN A 113 25.86 1.80 -2.31
CA ASN A 113 26.08 2.18 -3.71
C ASN A 113 25.12 1.45 -4.65
N ALA A 114 24.89 0.15 -4.45
CA ALA A 114 23.96 -0.62 -5.28
C ALA A 114 22.54 -0.04 -5.22
N TYR A 115 22.01 0.29 -4.04
CA TYR A 115 20.68 0.93 -3.94
C TYR A 115 20.58 2.32 -4.59
N ARG A 116 21.71 3.00 -4.77
CA ARG A 116 21.76 4.36 -5.37
C ARG A 116 22.00 4.35 -6.87
N THR A 117 22.43 3.23 -7.44
CA THR A 117 22.64 3.15 -8.87
C THR A 117 21.33 3.15 -9.63
N HIS A 118 21.39 3.61 -10.88
CA HIS A 118 20.24 3.47 -11.76
C HIS A 118 20.08 2.01 -12.18
N HIS A 119 18.95 1.41 -11.83
CA HIS A 119 18.57 0.07 -12.29
C HIS A 119 17.65 0.19 -13.51
N PRO A 120 18.12 -0.15 -14.73
CA PRO A 120 17.29 -0.06 -15.91
C PRO A 120 16.15 -1.08 -15.84
N MET A 121 14.96 -0.65 -16.24
CA MET A 121 13.81 -1.53 -16.31
C MET A 121 13.92 -2.49 -17.50
N ASN A 122 13.67 -3.75 -17.23
CA ASN A 122 13.64 -4.84 -18.20
C ASN A 122 12.22 -5.40 -18.28
N ARG A 123 11.80 -5.73 -19.50
CA ARG A 123 10.53 -6.42 -19.77
C ARG A 123 10.81 -7.80 -20.31
N SER A 124 10.32 -8.82 -19.61
CA SER A 124 10.39 -10.20 -20.08
C SER A 124 9.69 -10.35 -21.43
N VAL A 125 10.41 -10.88 -22.43
CA VAL A 125 9.87 -11.08 -23.78
C VAL A 125 8.78 -12.15 -23.80
N THR A 126 8.87 -13.14 -22.92
CA THR A 126 7.94 -14.29 -22.89
C THR A 126 6.73 -14.03 -22.01
N THR A 127 6.92 -13.41 -20.85
CA THR A 127 5.85 -13.23 -19.85
C THR A 127 5.33 -11.80 -19.76
N GLY A 128 6.05 -10.81 -20.29
CA GLY A 128 5.68 -9.40 -20.15
C GLY A 128 6.03 -8.78 -18.80
N ILE A 129 6.45 -9.59 -17.82
CA ILE A 129 6.79 -9.17 -16.45
C ILE A 129 7.88 -8.10 -16.48
N LEU A 130 7.72 -7.06 -15.67
CA LEU A 130 8.71 -6.01 -15.49
C LEU A 130 9.61 -6.31 -14.29
N THR A 131 10.92 -6.10 -14.44
CA THR A 131 11.90 -6.17 -13.36
C THR A 131 12.96 -5.09 -13.57
N THR A 132 13.79 -4.84 -12.57
CA THR A 132 15.04 -4.09 -12.74
C THR A 132 16.24 -5.01 -12.51
N SER A 133 17.44 -4.47 -12.33
CA SER A 133 18.62 -5.24 -11.91
C SER A 133 18.85 -5.23 -10.40
N LEU A 134 18.01 -4.53 -9.62
CA LEU A 134 18.25 -4.29 -8.18
C LEU A 134 18.45 -5.61 -7.41
N ALA A 135 17.55 -6.58 -7.60
CA ALA A 135 17.64 -7.84 -6.88
C ALA A 135 18.94 -8.60 -7.20
N GLU A 136 19.32 -8.66 -8.47
CA GLU A 136 20.57 -9.28 -8.92
C GLU A 136 21.80 -8.56 -8.39
N ASP A 137 21.81 -7.22 -8.45
CA ASP A 137 22.94 -6.41 -8.02
C ASP A 137 23.19 -6.56 -6.51
N ILE A 138 22.12 -6.57 -5.70
CA ILE A 138 22.22 -6.75 -4.25
C ILE A 138 22.73 -8.14 -3.89
N PHE A 139 22.12 -9.20 -4.43
CA PHE A 139 22.51 -10.56 -4.05
C PHE A 139 23.86 -10.97 -4.64
N PHE A 140 24.25 -10.45 -5.81
CA PHE A 140 25.61 -10.60 -6.31
C PHE A 140 26.64 -10.02 -5.33
N LEU A 141 26.37 -8.84 -4.75
CA LEU A 141 27.27 -8.26 -3.76
C LEU A 141 27.29 -9.06 -2.46
N VAL A 142 26.16 -9.62 -2.03
CA VAL A 142 26.11 -10.54 -0.88
C VAL A 142 27.00 -11.75 -1.13
N ASP A 143 26.88 -12.40 -2.29
CA ASP A 143 27.71 -13.56 -2.65
C ASP A 143 29.21 -13.21 -2.63
N VAL A 144 29.57 -12.03 -3.17
CA VAL A 144 30.96 -11.53 -3.13
C VAL A 144 31.44 -11.37 -1.68
N GLN A 145 30.63 -10.78 -0.80
CA GLN A 145 31.01 -10.65 0.61
C GLN A 145 31.15 -12.02 1.29
N LEU A 146 30.23 -12.96 1.05
CA LEU A 146 30.30 -14.29 1.64
C LEU A 146 31.51 -15.10 1.15
N ASN A 147 31.99 -14.86 -0.06
CA ASN A 147 33.23 -15.45 -0.54
C ASN A 147 34.46 -14.84 0.12
N VAL A 148 34.52 -13.51 0.26
CA VAL A 148 35.59 -12.83 1.02
C VAL A 148 35.65 -13.31 2.48
N LEU A 149 34.49 -13.51 3.11
CA LEU A 149 34.40 -14.09 4.45
C LEU A 149 34.98 -15.50 4.50
N HIS A 150 34.57 -16.36 3.56
CA HIS A 150 35.02 -17.74 3.50
C HIS A 150 36.52 -17.86 3.28
N ASP A 151 37.08 -17.12 2.31
CA ASP A 151 38.51 -17.10 2.01
C ASP A 151 39.32 -16.67 3.25
N PHE A 152 38.84 -15.64 3.98
CA PHE A 152 39.48 -15.20 5.22
C PHE A 152 39.49 -16.30 6.30
N LEU A 153 38.36 -16.98 6.51
CA LEU A 153 38.23 -18.04 7.50
C LEU A 153 39.12 -19.26 7.18
N GLU A 154 39.24 -19.60 5.89
CA GLU A 154 40.16 -20.64 5.40
C GLU A 154 41.62 -20.25 5.61
N ASP A 155 42.01 -19.06 5.17
CA ASP A 155 43.39 -18.55 5.28
C ASP A 155 43.83 -18.39 6.74
N ALA A 156 42.91 -17.98 7.62
CA ALA A 156 43.14 -17.88 9.06
C ALA A 156 43.10 -19.24 9.77
N GLY A 157 42.64 -20.30 9.11
CA GLY A 157 42.54 -21.64 9.69
C GLY A 157 41.48 -21.79 10.78
N ILE A 158 40.45 -20.94 10.78
CA ILE A 158 39.39 -20.90 11.81
C ILE A 158 38.00 -21.32 11.30
N LEU A 159 37.86 -21.71 10.02
CA LEU A 159 36.58 -22.03 9.39
C LEU A 159 35.71 -23.05 10.16
N ASN A 160 36.33 -24.04 10.79
CA ASN A 160 35.64 -25.11 11.54
C ASN A 160 35.91 -25.02 13.06
N SER A 161 36.05 -23.80 13.58
CA SER A 161 36.25 -23.55 15.01
C SER A 161 35.16 -22.63 15.56
N ASP A 162 34.95 -22.66 16.88
CA ASP A 162 34.03 -21.77 17.60
C ASP A 162 34.27 -20.29 17.27
N ASP A 163 35.54 -19.86 17.18
CA ASP A 163 35.92 -18.49 16.78
C ASP A 163 35.46 -18.16 15.35
N GLY A 164 35.48 -19.14 14.45
CA GLY A 164 34.99 -18.99 13.08
C GLY A 164 33.47 -18.90 13.00
N GLU A 165 32.76 -19.68 13.82
CA GLU A 165 31.30 -19.60 13.95
C GLU A 165 30.86 -18.20 14.43
N ASP A 166 31.55 -17.64 15.44
CA ASP A 166 31.31 -16.27 15.93
C ASP A 166 31.53 -15.22 14.83
N VAL A 167 32.57 -15.39 14.02
CA VAL A 167 32.88 -14.50 12.89
C VAL A 167 31.82 -14.59 11.79
N ILE A 168 31.33 -15.80 11.49
CA ILE A 168 30.26 -16.02 10.52
C ILE A 168 28.95 -15.40 11.00
N GLU A 169 28.57 -15.63 12.26
CA GLU A 169 27.37 -15.02 12.84
C GLU A 169 27.41 -13.50 12.72
N ASP A 170 28.49 -12.87 13.19
CA ASP A 170 28.63 -11.42 13.16
C ASP A 170 28.61 -10.84 11.73
N ALA A 171 29.28 -11.52 10.79
CA ALA A 171 29.31 -11.11 9.40
C ALA A 171 27.92 -11.21 8.73
N LEU A 172 27.18 -12.30 8.96
CA LEU A 172 25.83 -12.50 8.41
C LEU A 172 24.84 -11.48 8.98
N LEU A 173 24.86 -11.27 10.30
CA LEU A 173 24.04 -10.25 10.94
C LEU A 173 24.35 -8.84 10.43
N ALA A 174 25.63 -8.53 10.20
CA ALA A 174 26.02 -7.26 9.60
C ALA A 174 25.49 -7.08 8.18
N ILE A 175 25.52 -8.12 7.34
CA ILE A 175 24.96 -8.08 5.99
C ILE A 175 23.45 -7.86 6.04
N PHE A 176 22.70 -8.67 6.79
CA PHE A 176 21.23 -8.57 6.84
C PHE A 176 20.77 -7.22 7.37
N ARG A 177 21.38 -6.72 8.45
CA ARG A 177 21.08 -5.40 9.00
C ARG A 177 21.41 -4.27 8.03
N CYS A 178 22.48 -4.42 7.25
CA CYS A 178 22.80 -3.44 6.22
C CYS A 178 21.75 -3.43 5.11
N ILE A 179 21.36 -4.60 4.59
CA ILE A 179 20.32 -4.69 3.55
C ILE A 179 19.01 -4.10 4.07
N TRP A 180 18.61 -4.44 5.30
CA TRP A 180 17.43 -3.87 5.96
C TRP A 180 17.47 -2.34 5.99
N ALA A 181 18.60 -1.77 6.43
CA ALA A 181 18.77 -0.32 6.55
C ALA A 181 18.74 0.39 5.20
N GLU A 182 19.39 -0.17 4.17
CA GLU A 182 19.39 0.41 2.83
C GLU A 182 18.03 0.27 2.14
N GLN A 183 17.38 -0.91 2.21
CA GLN A 183 16.03 -1.14 1.70
C GLN A 183 15.06 -0.13 2.31
N THR A 184 15.12 0.04 3.64
CA THR A 184 14.24 0.99 4.35
C THR A 184 14.44 2.43 3.90
N ARG A 185 15.69 2.82 3.60
CA ARG A 185 16.04 4.17 3.17
C ARG A 185 15.66 4.45 1.72
N HIS A 186 15.78 3.46 0.84
CA HIS A 186 15.73 3.67 -0.61
C HIS A 186 14.44 3.20 -1.28
N ARG A 187 13.61 2.37 -0.63
CA ARG A 187 12.41 1.77 -1.26
C ARG A 187 11.49 2.74 -2.01
N GLU A 188 11.25 3.94 -1.48
CA GLU A 188 10.35 4.93 -2.08
C GLU A 188 10.96 5.58 -3.33
N THR A 189 12.29 5.65 -3.40
CA THR A 189 13.01 6.26 -4.54
C THR A 189 12.82 5.49 -5.84
N PHE A 190 12.38 4.23 -5.75
CA PHE A 190 12.08 3.39 -6.91
C PHE A 190 10.65 3.59 -7.45
N LEU A 191 9.75 4.24 -6.70
CA LEU A 191 8.32 4.33 -7.04
C LEU A 191 7.98 5.57 -7.88
N THR A 192 8.71 5.75 -8.99
CA THR A 192 8.69 6.99 -9.80
C THR A 192 7.70 6.99 -10.96
N SER A 193 7.18 5.83 -11.35
CA SER A 193 6.18 5.68 -12.41
C SER A 193 5.38 4.39 -12.22
N PHE A 194 4.27 4.25 -12.95
CA PHE A 194 3.45 3.04 -12.96
C PHE A 194 4.26 1.77 -13.25
N ASP A 195 5.05 1.78 -14.34
CA ASP A 195 5.89 0.66 -14.74
C ASP A 195 6.96 0.34 -13.68
N MET A 196 7.57 1.39 -13.10
CA MET A 196 8.58 1.23 -12.05
C MET A 196 8.00 0.69 -10.74
N CYS A 197 6.77 1.06 -10.37
CA CYS A 197 6.07 0.46 -9.23
C CYS A 197 5.89 -1.06 -9.43
N CYS A 198 5.50 -1.49 -10.64
CA CYS A 198 5.37 -2.91 -10.96
C CYS A 198 6.71 -3.64 -10.94
N ALA A 199 7.74 -3.06 -11.58
CA ALA A 199 9.09 -3.63 -11.60
C ALA A 199 9.67 -3.78 -10.19
N THR A 200 9.54 -2.73 -9.39
CA THR A 200 10.01 -2.69 -7.99
C THR A 200 9.27 -3.71 -7.13
N ALA A 201 7.96 -3.84 -7.28
CA ALA A 201 7.17 -4.84 -6.56
C ALA A 201 7.66 -6.25 -6.85
N ASN A 202 7.94 -6.55 -8.12
CA ASN A 202 8.47 -7.85 -8.52
C ASN A 202 9.89 -8.07 -7.98
N ASP A 203 10.76 -7.06 -8.03
CA ASP A 203 12.13 -7.18 -7.51
C ASP A 203 12.14 -7.42 -5.99
N PHE A 204 11.38 -6.65 -5.21
CA PHE A 204 11.27 -6.88 -3.77
C PHE A 204 10.70 -8.26 -3.46
N PHE A 205 9.70 -8.73 -4.21
CA PHE A 205 9.17 -10.08 -4.03
C PHE A 205 10.23 -11.15 -4.34
N ARG A 206 11.04 -10.95 -5.39
CA ARG A 206 12.16 -11.84 -5.73
C ARG A 206 13.28 -11.79 -4.68
N MET A 207 13.56 -10.63 -4.09
CA MET A 207 14.54 -10.49 -3.02
C MET A 207 14.15 -11.30 -1.79
N MET A 208 12.85 -11.41 -1.47
CA MET A 208 12.40 -12.34 -0.44
C MET A 208 12.78 -13.79 -0.79
N THR A 209 12.46 -14.28 -1.99
CA THR A 209 12.81 -15.65 -2.40
C THR A 209 14.33 -15.87 -2.36
N ARG A 210 15.12 -14.85 -2.73
CA ARG A 210 16.58 -14.91 -2.65
C ARG A 210 17.12 -14.98 -1.22
N ILE A 211 16.42 -14.43 -0.22
CA ILE A 211 16.78 -14.66 1.19
C ILE A 211 16.55 -16.12 1.56
N GLU A 212 15.43 -16.72 1.15
CA GLU A 212 15.14 -18.13 1.43
C GLU A 212 16.17 -19.07 0.77
N ASP A 213 16.51 -18.80 -0.50
CA ASP A 213 17.56 -19.52 -1.23
C ASP A 213 18.92 -19.35 -0.52
N LEU A 214 19.27 -18.12 -0.14
CA LEU A 214 20.52 -17.82 0.56
C LEU A 214 20.63 -18.56 1.89
N MET A 215 19.54 -18.64 2.67
CA MET A 215 19.54 -19.38 3.93
C MET A 215 19.84 -20.87 3.68
N THR A 216 19.25 -21.46 2.63
CA THR A 216 19.53 -22.84 2.22
C THR A 216 20.99 -23.03 1.82
N ASP A 217 21.54 -22.10 1.04
CA ASP A 217 22.94 -22.13 0.62
C ASP A 217 23.91 -21.96 1.80
N LEU A 218 23.55 -21.15 2.80
CA LEU A 218 24.34 -20.96 4.02
C LEU A 218 24.38 -22.21 4.89
N GLU A 219 23.29 -22.98 5.03
CA GLU A 219 23.28 -24.26 5.75
C GLU A 219 24.21 -25.29 5.07
N LEU A 220 24.20 -25.32 3.73
CA LEU A 220 25.09 -26.18 2.96
C LEU A 220 26.56 -25.77 3.10
N LYS A 221 26.84 -24.46 3.16
CA LYS A 221 28.20 -23.91 3.25
C LYS A 221 28.76 -23.98 4.68
N TYR A 222 27.90 -23.83 5.69
CA TYR A 222 28.25 -23.75 7.10
C TYR A 222 27.36 -24.69 7.92
N PRO A 223 27.76 -25.98 8.09
CA PRO A 223 26.89 -27.00 8.65
C PRO A 223 26.40 -26.79 10.09
N PHE A 224 27.01 -25.88 10.86
CA PHE A 224 26.54 -25.52 12.21
C PHE A 224 25.25 -24.66 12.18
N LEU A 225 24.92 -24.07 11.03
CA LEU A 225 23.68 -23.33 10.82
C LEU A 225 22.49 -24.28 10.57
N GLU A 226 22.13 -25.06 11.59
CA GLU A 226 21.00 -26.00 11.52
C GLU A 226 19.65 -25.28 11.69
N TRP A 227 19.00 -24.88 10.59
CA TRP A 227 17.74 -24.11 10.65
C TRP A 227 16.55 -24.88 11.25
N ASN A 228 16.63 -26.22 11.25
CA ASN A 228 15.55 -27.13 11.67
C ASN A 228 15.79 -27.79 13.03
N ALA A 229 16.86 -27.44 13.75
CA ALA A 229 17.15 -28.03 15.05
C ALA A 229 16.10 -27.58 16.10
N LEU A 230 15.48 -28.56 16.76
CA LEU A 230 14.52 -28.32 17.86
C LEU A 230 15.20 -27.79 19.13
N ASP A 231 16.48 -28.13 19.31
CA ASP A 231 17.33 -27.69 20.41
C ASP A 231 18.14 -26.48 19.93
N GLY A 232 17.45 -25.36 19.73
CA GLY A 232 17.99 -24.19 19.05
C GLY A 232 19.27 -23.66 19.67
N ASP A 233 20.37 -23.75 18.92
CA ASP A 233 21.53 -22.89 19.16
C ASP A 233 21.07 -21.43 19.05
N THR A 234 21.41 -20.65 20.08
CA THR A 234 21.09 -19.23 20.16
C THR A 234 21.63 -18.44 18.96
N LYS A 235 22.77 -18.83 18.37
CA LYS A 235 23.38 -18.13 17.24
C LYS A 235 22.56 -18.29 15.97
N THR A 236 22.30 -19.54 15.59
CA THR A 236 21.48 -19.91 14.42
C THR A 236 20.08 -19.30 14.51
N GLU A 237 19.49 -19.26 15.71
CA GLU A 237 18.19 -18.65 15.94
C GLU A 237 18.18 -17.14 15.66
N VAL A 238 19.20 -16.40 16.09
CA VAL A 238 19.30 -14.95 15.87
C VAL A 238 19.45 -14.64 14.38
N ILE A 239 20.29 -15.38 13.66
CA ILE A 239 20.46 -15.22 12.21
C ILE A 239 19.15 -15.53 11.47
N ARG A 240 18.49 -16.64 11.83
CA ARG A 240 17.20 -17.06 11.26
C ARG A 240 16.13 -16.00 11.48
N ARG A 241 16.07 -15.41 12.68
CA ARG A 241 15.13 -14.32 12.99
C ARG A 241 15.36 -13.11 12.09
N GLU A 242 16.60 -12.63 11.98
CA GLU A 242 16.92 -11.43 11.20
C GLU A 242 16.71 -11.65 9.69
N ALA A 243 17.00 -12.87 9.19
CA ALA A 243 16.68 -13.25 7.80
C ALA A 243 15.17 -13.27 7.55
N ASN A 244 14.37 -13.83 8.46
CA ASN A 244 12.91 -13.86 8.37
C ASN A 244 12.30 -12.46 8.47
N ASP A 245 12.84 -11.61 9.34
CA ASP A 245 12.45 -10.21 9.43
C ASP A 245 12.72 -9.54 8.08
N LEU A 246 13.92 -9.70 7.51
CA LEU A 246 14.28 -9.11 6.21
C LEU A 246 13.39 -9.63 5.06
N ALA A 247 13.09 -10.92 5.01
CA ALA A 247 12.14 -11.50 4.06
C ALA A 247 10.75 -10.88 4.21
N THR A 248 10.29 -10.68 5.46
CA THR A 248 9.01 -10.02 5.76
C THR A 248 9.01 -8.56 5.31
N LEU A 249 10.11 -7.83 5.51
CA LEU A 249 10.28 -6.46 5.02
C LEU A 249 10.14 -6.41 3.49
N PHE A 250 10.80 -7.32 2.76
CA PHE A 250 10.72 -7.38 1.30
C PHE A 250 9.30 -7.67 0.79
N VAL A 251 8.56 -8.59 1.42
CA VAL A 251 7.16 -8.84 1.05
C VAL A 251 6.29 -7.61 1.33
N SER A 252 6.48 -6.97 2.48
CA SER A 252 5.76 -5.74 2.83
C SER A 252 6.01 -4.63 1.82
N ASP A 253 7.28 -4.41 1.47
CA ASP A 253 7.68 -3.40 0.49
C ASP A 253 7.21 -3.75 -0.93
N ALA A 254 7.17 -5.04 -1.29
CA ALA A 254 6.60 -5.50 -2.57
C ALA A 254 5.11 -5.17 -2.67
N VAL A 255 4.36 -5.43 -1.59
CA VAL A 255 2.93 -5.07 -1.50
C VAL A 255 2.76 -3.55 -1.61
N TYR A 256 3.54 -2.78 -0.85
CA TYR A 256 3.54 -1.32 -0.86
C TYR A 256 3.82 -0.75 -2.27
N ALA A 257 4.85 -1.27 -2.93
CA ALA A 257 5.21 -0.88 -4.30
C ALA A 257 4.08 -1.21 -5.29
N SER A 258 3.49 -2.41 -5.22
CA SER A 258 2.39 -2.78 -6.11
C SER A 258 1.18 -1.87 -5.90
N GLN A 259 0.80 -1.62 -4.64
CA GLN A 259 -0.33 -0.75 -4.30
C GLN A 259 -0.12 0.65 -4.82
N SER A 260 1.11 1.18 -4.75
CA SER A 260 1.45 2.52 -5.23
C SER A 260 1.15 2.74 -6.72
N SER A 261 1.07 1.67 -7.52
CA SER A 261 0.65 1.74 -8.93
C SER A 261 -0.72 2.41 -9.10
N HIS A 262 -1.63 2.27 -8.12
CA HIS A 262 -2.96 2.90 -8.18
C HIS A 262 -2.88 4.43 -8.22
N LEU A 263 -1.84 5.05 -7.64
CA LEU A 263 -1.66 6.50 -7.63
C LEU A 263 -1.51 7.03 -9.05
N TYR A 264 -0.78 6.31 -9.90
CA TYR A 264 -0.58 6.68 -11.30
C TYR A 264 -1.84 6.46 -12.13
N VAL A 265 -2.57 5.37 -11.90
CA VAL A 265 -3.87 5.11 -12.54
C VAL A 265 -4.85 6.25 -12.21
N MET A 266 -4.97 6.59 -10.92
CA MET A 266 -5.87 7.64 -10.44
C MET A 266 -5.41 9.04 -10.83
N ARG A 267 -4.11 9.27 -10.99
CA ARG A 267 -3.59 10.54 -11.51
C ARG A 267 -4.15 10.84 -12.89
N ASN A 268 -4.17 9.86 -13.80
CA ASN A 268 -4.76 10.06 -15.13
C ASN A 268 -6.25 10.37 -15.06
N VAL A 269 -7.00 9.70 -14.18
CA VAL A 269 -8.42 10.01 -13.96
C VAL A 269 -8.57 11.44 -13.45
N ARG A 270 -7.76 11.85 -12.47
CA ARG A 270 -7.78 13.18 -11.88
C ARG A 270 -7.43 14.29 -12.88
N GLU A 271 -6.49 14.02 -13.78
CA GLU A 271 -6.05 14.93 -14.85
C GLU A 271 -6.97 14.90 -16.10
N SER A 272 -7.95 13.99 -16.15
CA SER A 272 -8.94 13.90 -17.23
C SER A 272 -10.17 14.80 -16.99
N THR A 273 -11.07 14.86 -17.98
CA THR A 273 -12.35 15.59 -17.87
C THR A 273 -13.30 15.01 -16.81
N VAL A 274 -13.07 13.77 -16.34
CA VAL A 274 -13.90 13.11 -15.32
C VAL A 274 -14.05 13.96 -14.06
N THR A 275 -12.97 14.59 -13.61
CA THR A 275 -12.97 15.42 -12.39
C THR A 275 -13.90 16.63 -12.49
N GLU A 276 -13.98 17.25 -13.67
CA GLU A 276 -14.77 18.45 -13.91
C GLU A 276 -16.22 18.11 -14.26
N GLU A 277 -16.41 17.00 -14.96
CA GLU A 277 -17.70 16.60 -15.50
C GLU A 277 -18.53 15.80 -14.51
N LEU A 278 -17.94 14.96 -13.65
CA LEU A 278 -18.71 14.15 -12.69
C LEU A 278 -19.44 15.06 -11.69
N PHE A 279 -20.74 14.83 -11.55
CA PHE A 279 -21.66 15.70 -10.79
C PHE A 279 -21.76 17.14 -11.31
N SER A 280 -21.29 17.46 -12.51
CA SER A 280 -21.60 18.73 -13.16
C SER A 280 -23.08 18.82 -13.56
N ARG A 281 -23.52 19.98 -14.06
CA ARG A 281 -24.85 20.12 -14.65
C ARG A 281 -24.99 19.33 -15.94
N ASP A 282 -23.90 19.15 -16.68
CA ASP A 282 -23.90 18.41 -17.94
C ASP A 282 -23.98 16.91 -17.69
N TRP A 283 -23.28 16.44 -16.66
CA TRP A 283 -23.50 15.12 -16.09
C TRP A 283 -24.87 14.93 -15.52
N GLU A 284 -25.63 15.96 -15.18
CA GLU A 284 -27.01 15.74 -14.76
C GLU A 284 -27.95 15.70 -15.96
N ASP A 285 -27.85 16.68 -16.86
CA ASP A 285 -28.88 17.01 -17.84
C ASP A 285 -28.57 16.57 -19.28
N ARG A 286 -27.29 16.51 -19.68
CA ARG A 286 -26.89 16.31 -21.08
C ARG A 286 -26.46 14.88 -21.40
N TYR A 287 -25.71 14.28 -20.49
CA TYR A 287 -25.24 12.91 -20.64
C TYR A 287 -26.41 11.93 -20.51
N THR A 288 -26.40 10.79 -21.19
CA THR A 288 -27.55 9.86 -21.21
C THR A 288 -27.18 8.42 -20.89
N HIS A 289 -25.89 8.07 -20.98
CA HIS A 289 -25.38 6.71 -20.81
C HIS A 289 -24.21 6.65 -19.82
N ASN A 290 -24.19 7.55 -18.83
CA ASN A 290 -23.14 7.62 -17.80
C ASN A 290 -21.72 7.71 -18.41
N GLU A 291 -21.58 8.49 -19.49
CA GLU A 291 -20.39 8.61 -20.33
C GLU A 291 -19.14 8.98 -19.53
N VAL A 292 -19.30 9.77 -18.46
CA VAL A 292 -18.22 10.19 -17.57
C VAL A 292 -17.61 9.01 -16.83
N ILE A 293 -18.41 8.12 -16.22
CA ILE A 293 -17.88 6.95 -15.52
C ILE A 293 -17.30 5.94 -16.50
N LEU A 294 -17.91 5.79 -17.68
CA LEU A 294 -17.39 4.91 -18.72
C LEU A 294 -16.02 5.38 -19.24
N THR A 295 -15.79 6.70 -19.27
CA THR A 295 -14.48 7.26 -19.61
C THR A 295 -13.44 6.89 -18.55
N MET A 296 -13.79 6.98 -17.26
CA MET A 296 -12.94 6.52 -16.16
C MET A 296 -12.63 5.01 -16.25
N LEU A 297 -13.64 4.19 -16.51
CA LEU A 297 -13.50 2.73 -16.62
C LEU A 297 -12.64 2.29 -17.80
N ARG A 298 -12.71 2.96 -18.95
CA ARG A 298 -11.80 2.70 -20.08
C ARG A 298 -10.34 2.91 -19.70
N GLY A 299 -10.06 3.98 -18.94
CA GLY A 299 -8.72 4.19 -18.39
C GLY A 299 -8.30 3.04 -17.47
N PHE A 300 -9.20 2.54 -16.62
CA PHE A 300 -8.90 1.40 -15.76
C PHE A 300 -8.67 0.10 -16.55
N GLU A 301 -9.44 -0.15 -17.62
CA GLU A 301 -9.26 -1.32 -18.49
C GLU A 301 -7.88 -1.35 -19.16
N GLU A 302 -7.40 -0.20 -19.63
CA GLU A 302 -6.07 -0.06 -20.22
C GLU A 302 -4.99 -0.45 -19.20
N TYR A 303 -5.04 0.13 -18.00
CA TYR A 303 -4.10 -0.19 -16.92
C TYR A 303 -4.21 -1.61 -16.38
N ASN A 304 -5.42 -2.18 -16.34
CA ASN A 304 -5.62 -3.54 -15.85
C ASN A 304 -4.92 -4.58 -16.72
N ASN A 305 -4.98 -4.40 -18.05
CA ASN A 305 -4.27 -5.28 -18.98
C ASN A 305 -2.76 -5.18 -18.76
N ASP A 306 -2.23 -3.99 -18.52
CA ASP A 306 -0.81 -3.81 -18.22
C ASP A 306 -0.42 -4.43 -16.87
N LEU A 307 -1.22 -4.24 -15.82
CA LEU A 307 -0.99 -4.85 -14.50
C LEU A 307 -0.90 -6.38 -14.56
N GLN A 308 -1.82 -7.03 -15.28
CA GLN A 308 -1.84 -8.47 -15.45
C GLN A 308 -0.59 -9.00 -16.19
N ASN A 309 -0.01 -8.19 -17.08
CA ASN A 309 1.21 -8.55 -17.81
C ASN A 309 2.49 -8.19 -17.04
N PHE A 310 2.49 -7.11 -16.27
CA PHE A 310 3.68 -6.54 -15.64
C PHE A 310 4.03 -7.19 -14.31
N LEU A 311 3.05 -7.62 -13.52
CA LEU A 311 3.27 -8.22 -12.19
C LEU A 311 3.53 -9.73 -12.30
N CYS A 312 4.43 -10.24 -11.45
CA CYS A 312 4.88 -11.63 -11.53
C CYS A 312 3.90 -12.65 -10.92
N ASN A 313 2.94 -12.21 -10.11
CA ASN A 313 1.97 -13.08 -9.47
C ASN A 313 0.63 -12.37 -9.15
N ASP A 314 -0.42 -13.19 -9.00
CA ASP A 314 -1.78 -12.74 -8.70
C ASP A 314 -1.89 -12.06 -7.34
N PHE A 315 -1.04 -12.43 -6.38
CA PHE A 315 -1.05 -11.84 -5.05
C PHE A 315 -0.76 -10.32 -5.10
N LEU A 316 0.30 -9.91 -5.80
CA LEU A 316 0.62 -8.49 -6.00
C LEU A 316 -0.46 -7.78 -6.82
N TYR A 317 -0.97 -8.42 -7.88
CA TYR A 317 -2.06 -7.89 -8.69
C TYR A 317 -3.31 -7.59 -7.84
N HIS A 318 -3.72 -8.53 -7.00
CA HIS A 318 -4.86 -8.36 -6.09
C HIS A 318 -4.67 -7.16 -5.15
N LYS A 319 -3.44 -6.91 -4.68
CA LYS A 319 -3.16 -5.75 -3.81
C LYS A 319 -3.37 -4.42 -4.55
N VAL A 320 -2.98 -4.35 -5.82
CA VAL A 320 -3.26 -3.16 -6.66
C VAL A 320 -4.75 -2.97 -6.86
N VAL A 321 -5.50 -4.04 -7.15
CA VAL A 321 -6.96 -3.98 -7.33
C VAL A 321 -7.65 -3.44 -6.08
N VAL A 322 -7.29 -3.97 -4.89
CA VAL A 322 -7.84 -3.44 -3.62
C VAL A 322 -7.54 -1.96 -3.48
N ALA A 323 -6.29 -1.54 -3.74
CA ALA A 323 -5.92 -0.14 -3.65
C ALA A 323 -6.72 0.75 -4.62
N LEU A 324 -6.93 0.29 -5.85
CA LEU A 324 -7.67 0.99 -6.89
C LEU A 324 -9.17 1.12 -6.56
N VAL A 325 -9.79 0.08 -5.99
CA VAL A 325 -11.20 0.13 -5.54
C VAL A 325 -11.37 1.18 -4.45
N ARG A 326 -10.52 1.15 -3.41
CA ARG A 326 -10.59 2.13 -2.33
C ARG A 326 -10.36 3.55 -2.84
N ALA A 327 -9.40 3.73 -3.75
CA ALA A 327 -9.13 5.02 -4.36
C ALA A 327 -10.30 5.54 -5.21
N THR A 328 -11.00 4.63 -5.89
CA THR A 328 -12.21 4.96 -6.66
C THR A 328 -13.34 5.41 -5.74
N VAL A 329 -13.57 4.71 -4.63
CA VAL A 329 -14.57 5.10 -3.61
C VAL A 329 -14.22 6.47 -3.04
N CYS A 330 -12.98 6.69 -2.59
CA CYS A 330 -12.54 7.98 -2.07
C CYS A 330 -12.69 9.10 -3.10
N PHE A 331 -12.29 8.88 -4.36
CA PHE A 331 -12.42 9.86 -5.43
C PHE A 331 -13.88 10.25 -5.68
N PHE A 332 -14.79 9.26 -5.76
CA PHE A 332 -16.22 9.51 -5.97
C PHE A 332 -16.81 10.35 -4.82
N VAL A 333 -16.48 10.01 -3.57
CA VAL A 333 -16.91 10.78 -2.39
C VAL A 333 -16.30 12.18 -2.37
N GLU A 334 -15.01 12.31 -2.67
CA GLU A 334 -14.32 13.60 -2.72
C GLU A 334 -15.00 14.58 -3.69
N LEU A 335 -15.44 14.09 -4.86
CA LEU A 335 -16.14 14.91 -5.85
C LEU A 335 -17.54 15.33 -5.38
N LEU A 336 -18.28 14.46 -4.68
CA LEU A 336 -19.53 14.85 -4.02
C LEU A 336 -19.30 15.98 -3.00
N LEU A 337 -18.26 15.88 -2.19
CA LEU A 337 -17.94 16.89 -1.18
C LEU A 337 -17.51 18.22 -1.81
N LYS A 338 -16.65 18.18 -2.84
CA LYS A 338 -16.29 19.37 -3.62
C LYS A 338 -17.53 20.09 -4.16
N LYS A 339 -18.51 19.34 -4.66
CA LYS A 339 -19.79 19.90 -5.11
C LYS A 339 -20.55 20.56 -3.96
N SER A 340 -20.66 19.91 -2.79
CA SER A 340 -21.34 20.47 -1.61
C SER A 340 -20.73 21.80 -1.18
N SER A 341 -19.39 21.83 -1.06
CA SER A 341 -18.64 23.05 -0.71
C SER A 341 -18.74 24.16 -1.75
N TYR A 342 -18.73 23.82 -3.04
CA TYR A 342 -18.94 24.79 -4.11
C TYR A 342 -20.31 25.47 -4.01
N VAL A 343 -21.35 24.67 -3.83
CA VAL A 343 -22.74 25.16 -3.74
C VAL A 343 -22.92 26.03 -2.50
N ARG A 344 -22.37 25.62 -1.35
CA ARG A 344 -22.43 26.39 -0.10
C ARG A 344 -21.78 27.78 -0.26
N ARG A 345 -20.57 27.85 -0.82
CA ARG A 345 -19.86 29.12 -1.09
C ARG A 345 -20.63 30.04 -2.03
N LYS A 346 -21.38 29.48 -2.98
CA LYS A 346 -22.26 30.25 -3.87
C LYS A 346 -23.55 30.71 -3.20
N SER A 347 -24.06 29.94 -2.24
CA SER A 347 -25.32 30.25 -1.54
C SER A 347 -25.19 31.43 -0.56
N THR A 348 -24.03 31.60 0.08
CA THR A 348 -23.82 32.68 1.07
C THR A 348 -23.74 34.08 0.45
N LYS A 349 -23.46 34.20 -0.85
CA LYS A 349 -23.29 35.48 -1.57
C LYS A 349 -24.58 36.05 -2.17
N LYS A 350 -25.75 35.80 -1.56
CA LYS A 350 -27.07 35.95 -2.25
C LYS A 350 -28.10 36.84 -1.56
N PHE A 351 -27.78 38.12 -1.37
CA PHE A 351 -28.83 39.14 -1.23
C PHE A 351 -29.26 39.62 -2.64
N GLY A 352 -30.56 39.54 -2.96
CA GLY A 352 -31.16 40.19 -4.15
C GLY A 352 -31.14 39.44 -5.49
N LYS A 353 -30.94 38.12 -5.53
CA LYS A 353 -30.88 37.37 -6.80
C LYS A 353 -32.25 36.90 -7.32
N SER A 354 -32.36 36.79 -8.64
CA SER A 354 -33.56 36.30 -9.33
C SER A 354 -33.87 34.84 -8.98
N GLU A 355 -35.10 34.40 -9.24
CA GLU A 355 -35.51 33.00 -9.04
C GLU A 355 -34.71 32.04 -9.93
N GLU A 356 -34.31 32.48 -11.13
CA GLU A 356 -33.45 31.71 -12.02
C GLU A 356 -32.05 31.48 -11.41
N ASP A 357 -31.48 32.51 -10.77
CA ASP A 357 -30.21 32.40 -10.06
C ASP A 357 -30.31 31.49 -8.82
N ARG A 358 -31.49 31.40 -8.21
CA ARG A 358 -31.77 30.45 -7.12
C ARG A 358 -31.74 29.02 -7.64
N ARG A 359 -32.45 28.73 -8.74
CA ARG A 359 -32.44 27.41 -9.40
C ARG A 359 -31.04 26.97 -9.85
N LYS A 360 -30.26 27.89 -10.44
CA LYS A 360 -28.86 27.63 -10.87
C LYS A 360 -27.91 27.34 -9.70
N ALA A 361 -28.28 27.67 -8.47
CA ALA A 361 -27.47 27.40 -7.29
C ALA A 361 -27.98 26.24 -6.44
N LEU A 362 -29.04 25.55 -6.86
CA LEU A 362 -29.35 24.26 -6.27
C LEU A 362 -28.15 23.31 -6.52
N PRO A 363 -27.85 22.40 -5.58
CA PRO A 363 -26.81 21.41 -5.80
C PRO A 363 -27.05 20.62 -7.09
N PHE A 364 -28.23 20.04 -7.23
CA PHE A 364 -28.70 19.36 -8.43
C PHE A 364 -29.95 20.07 -8.98
N ALA A 365 -30.18 20.02 -10.28
CA ALA A 365 -31.42 20.52 -10.91
C ALA A 365 -32.63 19.73 -10.42
N CYS A 366 -32.44 18.42 -10.35
CA CYS A 366 -33.39 17.39 -10.00
C CYS A 366 -32.65 16.32 -9.19
N PRO A 367 -32.68 16.40 -7.84
CA PRO A 367 -32.03 15.43 -6.97
C PRO A 367 -32.39 13.96 -7.28
N ALA A 368 -33.65 13.69 -7.64
CA ALA A 368 -34.11 12.37 -8.05
C ALA A 368 -33.40 11.86 -9.32
N ARG A 369 -33.19 12.73 -10.32
CA ARG A 369 -32.42 12.40 -11.52
C ARG A 369 -30.97 12.13 -11.17
N ALA A 370 -30.33 13.01 -10.39
CA ALA A 370 -28.96 12.84 -9.96
C ALA A 370 -28.76 11.50 -9.22
N LEU A 371 -29.67 11.14 -8.32
CA LEU A 371 -29.67 9.85 -7.64
C LEU A 371 -29.78 8.66 -8.60
N CYS A 372 -30.68 8.73 -9.57
CA CYS A 372 -30.82 7.68 -10.59
C CYS A 372 -29.51 7.48 -11.36
N ARG A 373 -28.84 8.59 -11.72
CA ARG A 373 -27.55 8.55 -12.42
C ARG A 373 -26.42 7.99 -11.55
N MET A 374 -26.33 8.42 -10.29
CA MET A 374 -25.35 7.90 -9.32
C MET A 374 -25.49 6.38 -9.17
N MET A 375 -26.72 5.86 -9.10
CA MET A 375 -26.96 4.42 -9.04
C MET A 375 -26.37 3.69 -10.25
N TYR A 376 -26.56 4.22 -11.47
CA TYR A 376 -25.94 3.65 -12.67
C TYR A 376 -24.42 3.76 -12.65
N ASP A 377 -23.86 4.90 -12.23
CA ASP A 377 -22.41 5.06 -12.07
C ASP A 377 -21.84 4.00 -11.13
N ILE A 378 -22.49 3.79 -9.98
CA ILE A 378 -22.10 2.78 -8.98
C ILE A 378 -22.19 1.36 -9.55
N ARG A 379 -23.25 1.04 -10.30
CA ARG A 379 -23.39 -0.27 -10.95
C ARG A 379 -22.29 -0.54 -11.96
N PHE A 380 -21.96 0.43 -12.81
CA PHE A 380 -20.85 0.26 -13.77
C PHE A 380 -19.52 0.00 -13.06
N LEU A 381 -19.24 0.72 -11.97
CA LEU A 381 -18.04 0.47 -11.15
C LEU A 381 -18.08 -0.93 -10.50
N GLN A 382 -19.23 -1.33 -9.95
CA GLN A 382 -19.41 -2.66 -9.33
C GLN A 382 -19.19 -3.78 -10.35
N ASP A 383 -19.81 -3.68 -11.53
CA ASP A 383 -19.69 -4.67 -12.60
C ASP A 383 -18.23 -4.79 -13.08
N TYR A 384 -17.54 -3.67 -13.25
CA TYR A 384 -16.12 -3.64 -13.61
C TYR A 384 -15.25 -4.34 -12.56
N PHE A 385 -15.36 -3.93 -11.29
CA PHE A 385 -14.52 -4.50 -10.24
C PHE A 385 -14.89 -5.95 -9.91
N HIS A 386 -16.16 -6.34 -10.09
CA HIS A 386 -16.59 -7.72 -9.96
C HIS A 386 -15.96 -8.59 -11.05
N LYS A 387 -15.98 -8.13 -12.31
CA LYS A 387 -15.35 -8.83 -13.44
C LYS A 387 -13.87 -9.09 -13.22
N ILE A 388 -13.10 -8.11 -12.73
CA ILE A 388 -11.65 -8.29 -12.52
C ILE A 388 -11.32 -9.11 -11.25
N SER A 389 -12.28 -9.30 -10.35
CA SER A 389 -12.09 -10.06 -9.10
C SER A 389 -12.75 -11.44 -9.12
N GLN A 390 -13.40 -11.82 -10.21
CA GLN A 390 -14.22 -13.03 -10.32
C GLN A 390 -13.43 -14.33 -10.08
N ASP A 391 -12.14 -14.34 -10.42
CA ASP A 391 -11.27 -15.51 -10.29
C ASP A 391 -10.72 -15.69 -8.86
N SER A 392 -11.00 -14.75 -7.95
CA SER A 392 -10.50 -14.74 -6.57
C SER A 392 -11.61 -14.39 -5.58
N GLN A 393 -12.19 -15.42 -4.93
CA GLN A 393 -13.25 -15.23 -3.94
C GLN A 393 -12.88 -14.26 -2.79
N PRO A 394 -11.65 -14.30 -2.21
CA PRO A 394 -11.24 -13.32 -1.21
C PRO A 394 -11.27 -11.89 -1.77
N LEU A 395 -10.77 -11.68 -2.98
CA LEU A 395 -10.77 -10.37 -3.63
C LEU A 395 -12.21 -9.89 -3.92
N THR A 396 -13.07 -10.77 -4.43
CA THR A 396 -14.49 -10.45 -4.68
C THR A 396 -15.17 -9.92 -3.42
N ARG A 397 -14.92 -10.54 -2.25
CA ARG A 397 -15.50 -10.10 -0.98
C ARG A 397 -15.00 -8.72 -0.58
N VAL A 398 -13.71 -8.45 -0.72
CA VAL A 398 -13.13 -7.13 -0.42
C VAL A 398 -13.71 -6.07 -1.36
N VAL A 399 -13.72 -6.33 -2.66
CA VAL A 399 -14.31 -5.45 -3.68
C VAL A 399 -15.77 -5.11 -3.35
N ALA A 400 -16.59 -6.13 -3.09
CA ALA A 400 -18.00 -5.94 -2.75
C ALA A 400 -18.15 -5.10 -1.48
N ASN A 401 -17.33 -5.36 -0.47
CA ASN A 401 -17.37 -4.64 0.80
C ASN A 401 -17.01 -3.15 0.65
N GLU A 402 -15.98 -2.83 -0.15
CA GLU A 402 -15.57 -1.44 -0.39
C GLU A 402 -16.61 -0.70 -1.24
N MET A 403 -17.07 -1.30 -2.34
CA MET A 403 -18.07 -0.71 -3.25
C MET A 403 -19.44 -0.50 -2.58
N ASN A 404 -19.79 -1.33 -1.61
CA ASN A 404 -21.02 -1.16 -0.81
C ASN A 404 -21.06 0.19 -0.08
N THR A 405 -19.91 0.80 0.20
CA THR A 405 -19.84 2.15 0.78
C THR A 405 -20.54 3.19 -0.10
N LEU A 406 -20.37 3.12 -1.42
CA LEU A 406 -21.05 4.03 -2.35
C LEU A 406 -22.56 3.76 -2.42
N THR A 407 -22.96 2.49 -2.31
CA THR A 407 -24.39 2.10 -2.28
C THR A 407 -25.07 2.68 -1.04
N ILE A 408 -24.45 2.56 0.14
CA ILE A 408 -24.97 3.14 1.39
C ILE A 408 -25.07 4.68 1.29
N ILE A 409 -24.06 5.35 0.71
CA ILE A 409 -24.10 6.80 0.51
C ILE A 409 -25.25 7.20 -0.43
N HIS A 410 -25.46 6.44 -1.51
CA HIS A 410 -26.55 6.64 -2.44
C HIS A 410 -27.92 6.47 -1.76
N GLU A 411 -28.10 5.41 -0.98
CA GLU A 411 -29.33 5.15 -0.21
C GLU A 411 -29.61 6.25 0.81
N PHE A 412 -28.58 6.72 1.51
CA PHE A 412 -28.68 7.86 2.43
C PHE A 412 -29.13 9.15 1.73
N LEU A 413 -28.58 9.44 0.55
CA LEU A 413 -29.04 10.56 -0.27
C LEU A 413 -30.48 10.34 -0.77
N GLY A 414 -30.86 9.09 -1.05
CA GLY A 414 -32.24 8.70 -1.37
C GLY A 414 -33.24 9.02 -0.27
N LEU A 415 -32.86 8.79 0.99
CA LEU A 415 -33.65 9.15 2.17
C LEU A 415 -33.91 10.66 2.22
N ALA A 416 -32.90 11.47 1.91
CA ALA A 416 -33.01 12.93 1.89
C ALA A 416 -33.98 13.46 0.82
N VAL A 417 -34.18 12.72 -0.29
CA VAL A 417 -35.15 13.05 -1.35
C VAL A 417 -36.51 12.37 -1.11
N GLY A 418 -36.68 11.66 0.01
CA GLY A 418 -37.92 10.95 0.33
C GLY A 418 -38.19 9.71 -0.54
N HIS A 419 -37.15 9.10 -1.12
CA HIS A 419 -37.28 7.92 -2.00
C HIS A 419 -37.19 6.58 -1.25
N THR A 420 -36.55 6.54 -0.08
CA THR A 420 -36.44 5.30 0.71
C THR A 420 -37.55 5.23 1.74
N GLY A 421 -38.23 4.07 1.79
CA GLY A 421 -39.30 3.79 2.75
C GLY A 421 -38.78 3.02 3.95
N LEU A 422 -39.32 3.34 5.13
CA LEU A 422 -39.21 2.60 6.41
C LEU A 422 -37.85 2.65 7.15
N ASP A 423 -36.73 2.90 6.48
CA ASP A 423 -35.43 2.95 7.17
C ASP A 423 -35.26 4.22 8.01
N SER A 424 -34.71 4.06 9.22
CA SER A 424 -34.45 5.16 10.14
C SER A 424 -33.18 5.92 9.73
N LEU A 425 -33.21 7.26 9.82
CA LEU A 425 -32.04 8.10 9.55
C LEU A 425 -30.86 7.68 10.44
N GLU A 426 -31.18 7.31 11.68
CA GLU A 426 -30.27 6.83 12.69
C GLU A 426 -29.44 5.62 12.23
N GLU A 427 -30.08 4.64 11.60
CA GLU A 427 -29.41 3.43 11.11
C GLU A 427 -28.35 3.77 10.05
N PHE A 428 -28.71 4.59 9.06
CA PHE A 428 -27.75 5.03 8.05
C PHE A 428 -26.58 5.80 8.65
N MET A 429 -26.83 6.63 9.66
CA MET A 429 -25.75 7.37 10.34
C MET A 429 -24.75 6.43 11.00
N VAL A 430 -25.23 5.39 11.70
CA VAL A 430 -24.36 4.37 12.32
C VAL A 430 -23.60 3.58 11.26
N VAL A 431 -24.26 3.18 10.17
CA VAL A 431 -23.63 2.42 9.09
C VAL A 431 -22.54 3.25 8.40
N ILE A 432 -22.82 4.49 8.02
CA ILE A 432 -21.83 5.39 7.41
C ILE A 432 -20.68 5.68 8.38
N HIS A 433 -20.96 5.89 9.66
CA HIS A 433 -19.93 6.07 10.68
C HIS A 433 -18.98 4.86 10.74
N LYS A 434 -19.53 3.65 10.83
CA LYS A 434 -18.73 2.41 10.84
C LYS A 434 -17.94 2.21 9.56
N ARG A 435 -18.53 2.53 8.41
CA ARG A 435 -17.92 2.32 7.08
C ARG A 435 -16.83 3.32 6.77
N SER A 436 -17.03 4.58 7.16
CA SER A 436 -16.03 5.62 6.96
C SER A 436 -14.83 5.48 7.89
N GLY A 437 -14.98 4.87 9.07
CA GLY A 437 -13.93 4.82 10.10
C GLY A 437 -13.68 6.17 10.77
N ALA A 438 -14.33 7.23 10.31
CA ALA A 438 -14.15 8.59 10.80
C ALA A 438 -14.67 8.76 12.22
N ASN A 439 -14.10 9.71 12.96
CA ASN A 439 -14.64 10.09 14.26
C ASN A 439 -16.03 10.75 14.13
N ALA A 440 -16.74 10.90 15.26
CA ALA A 440 -18.09 11.44 15.28
C ALA A 440 -18.18 12.85 14.68
N ASP A 441 -17.25 13.75 14.98
CA ASP A 441 -17.27 15.13 14.45
C ASP A 441 -17.12 15.18 12.93
N VAL A 442 -16.18 14.40 12.37
CA VAL A 442 -15.96 14.26 10.93
C VAL A 442 -17.21 13.65 10.27
N THR A 443 -17.78 12.62 10.88
CA THR A 443 -19.00 11.96 10.41
C THR A 443 -20.19 12.94 10.37
N ARG A 444 -20.34 13.79 11.39
CA ARG A 444 -21.37 14.83 11.43
C ARG A 444 -21.28 15.76 10.23
N HIS A 445 -20.08 16.28 9.96
CA HIS A 445 -19.88 17.18 8.83
C HIS A 445 -20.10 16.50 7.50
N PHE A 446 -19.61 15.27 7.36
CA PHE A 446 -19.78 14.47 6.18
C PHE A 446 -21.26 14.26 5.84
N LEU A 447 -22.03 13.74 6.80
CA LEU A 447 -23.45 13.50 6.61
C LEU A 447 -24.23 14.81 6.36
N ASN A 448 -23.88 15.90 7.04
CA ASN A 448 -24.48 17.22 6.80
C ASN A 448 -24.24 17.72 5.37
N ASP A 449 -23.04 17.52 4.85
CA ASP A 449 -22.69 17.96 3.50
C ASP A 449 -23.37 17.09 2.44
N LEU A 450 -23.54 15.79 2.69
CA LEU A 450 -24.34 14.89 1.85
C LEU A 450 -25.83 15.27 1.89
N TRP A 451 -26.41 15.42 3.08
CA TRP A 451 -27.81 15.81 3.25
C TRP A 451 -28.11 17.15 2.57
N PHE A 452 -27.19 18.12 2.68
CA PHE A 452 -27.29 19.41 1.99
C PHE A 452 -27.38 19.30 0.46
N LEU A 453 -26.80 18.25 -0.15
CA LEU A 453 -26.87 18.06 -1.59
C LEU A 453 -28.25 17.61 -2.08
N ALA A 454 -29.02 16.92 -1.24
CA ALA A 454 -30.22 16.20 -1.64
C ALA A 454 -31.50 16.71 -0.98
N ALA A 455 -31.43 17.10 0.30
CA ALA A 455 -32.59 17.44 1.10
C ALA A 455 -33.21 18.80 0.73
N PRO A 456 -34.54 18.96 0.89
CA PRO A 456 -35.20 20.26 0.88
C PRO A 456 -34.59 21.19 1.93
N HIS A 457 -34.66 22.50 1.68
CA HIS A 457 -34.09 23.51 2.59
C HIS A 457 -34.67 23.43 4.01
N GLU A 458 -35.93 23.01 4.13
CA GLU A 458 -36.67 22.93 5.39
C GLU A 458 -36.19 21.77 6.29
N GLU A 459 -35.57 20.73 5.70
CA GLU A 459 -35.12 19.54 6.42
C GLU A 459 -33.66 19.61 6.89
N LYS A 460 -33.03 20.78 6.79
CA LYS A 460 -31.61 20.95 7.17
C LYS A 460 -31.35 20.72 8.66
N GLU A 461 -32.31 21.04 9.52
CA GLU A 461 -32.14 20.86 10.98
C GLU A 461 -32.36 19.41 11.42
N ARG A 462 -33.07 18.60 10.63
CA ARG A 462 -33.39 17.22 10.97
C ARG A 462 -32.13 16.40 11.25
N ILE A 463 -31.15 16.50 10.37
CA ILE A 463 -29.88 15.78 10.49
C ILE A 463 -29.06 16.23 11.70
N ASN A 464 -29.03 17.53 12.00
CA ASN A 464 -28.31 18.06 13.17
C ASN A 464 -28.97 17.58 14.47
N ASN A 465 -30.31 17.60 14.51
CA ASN A 465 -31.08 17.14 15.67
C ASN A 465 -30.87 15.65 15.92
N THR A 466 -30.99 14.82 14.89
CA THR A 466 -30.73 13.37 15.00
C THR A 466 -29.28 13.11 15.40
N PHE A 467 -28.30 13.80 14.80
CA PHE A 467 -26.90 13.66 15.20
C PHE A 467 -26.66 13.99 16.67
N ALA A 468 -27.26 15.07 17.18
CA ALA A 468 -27.14 15.46 18.58
C ALA A 468 -27.64 14.36 19.53
N LEU A 469 -28.72 13.67 19.16
CA LEU A 469 -29.25 12.53 19.92
C LEU A 469 -28.33 11.30 19.85
N MET A 470 -27.69 11.07 18.70
CA MET A 470 -26.85 9.89 18.46
C MET A 470 -25.38 10.03 18.88
N LYS A 471 -24.93 11.24 19.23
CA LYS A 471 -23.50 11.52 19.44
C LYS A 471 -22.81 10.53 20.37
N GLY A 472 -23.43 10.24 21.53
CA GLY A 472 -22.89 9.28 22.50
C GLY A 472 -22.81 7.84 21.95
N GLU A 473 -23.77 7.42 21.14
CA GLU A 473 -23.76 6.09 20.51
C GLU A 473 -22.64 5.98 19.47
N LEU A 474 -22.45 7.01 18.65
CA LEU A 474 -21.37 7.05 17.66
C LEU A 474 -19.99 7.02 18.33
N GLU A 475 -19.82 7.75 19.44
CA GLU A 475 -18.58 7.70 20.24
C GLU A 475 -18.32 6.29 20.79
N MET A 476 -19.34 5.59 21.28
CA MET A 476 -19.21 4.18 21.70
C MET A 476 -18.85 3.25 20.55
N VAL A 477 -19.45 3.45 19.37
CA VAL A 477 -19.12 2.68 18.16
C VAL A 477 -17.66 2.89 17.76
N SER A 478 -17.20 4.14 17.74
CA SER A 478 -15.79 4.49 17.51
C SER A 478 -14.85 3.80 18.50
N ALA A 479 -15.19 3.77 19.79
CA ALA A 479 -14.38 3.11 20.81
C ALA A 479 -14.26 1.59 20.55
N ARG A 480 -15.40 0.92 20.28
CA ARG A 480 -15.43 -0.52 19.96
C ARG A 480 -14.65 -0.86 18.70
N MET A 481 -14.71 0.01 17.67
CA MET A 481 -13.92 -0.17 16.46
C MET A 481 -12.42 -0.09 16.76
N LYS A 482 -11.97 0.91 17.54
CA LYS A 482 -10.57 1.03 17.96
C LYS A 482 -10.09 -0.18 18.78
N GLU A 483 -10.94 -0.73 19.65
CA GLU A 483 -10.63 -1.95 20.40
C GLU A 483 -10.49 -3.18 19.49
N SER A 484 -11.33 -3.30 18.45
CA SER A 484 -11.23 -4.39 17.48
C SER A 484 -9.94 -4.34 16.66
N ILE A 485 -9.43 -3.13 16.40
CA ILE A 485 -8.16 -2.90 15.67
C ILE A 485 -6.95 -3.16 16.57
N LYS A 486 -7.04 -2.87 17.88
CA LYS A 486 -5.95 -3.03 18.85
C LYS A 486 -5.63 -4.49 19.21
N LYS A 487 -6.42 -5.47 18.76
CA LYS A 487 -6.04 -6.88 18.95
C LYS A 487 -4.71 -7.13 18.24
N PRO A 488 -3.64 -7.50 18.96
CA PRO A 488 -2.30 -7.60 18.39
C PRO A 488 -2.33 -8.65 17.28
N LYS A 489 -2.20 -8.19 16.04
CA LYS A 489 -1.74 -9.07 14.96
C LYS A 489 -0.30 -9.39 15.31
N MET A 490 -0.08 -10.54 15.96
CA MET A 490 1.26 -11.07 16.19
C MET A 490 2.02 -11.03 14.86
N GLY A 491 3.09 -10.25 14.79
CA GLY A 491 3.95 -10.12 13.62
C GLY A 491 3.84 -8.83 12.81
N ASN A 492 2.86 -7.95 13.04
CA ASN A 492 2.83 -6.67 12.32
C ASN A 492 3.64 -5.62 13.07
N HIS A 493 4.88 -5.37 12.62
CA HIS A 493 5.53 -4.09 12.86
C HIS A 493 4.53 -2.97 12.49
N PRO A 494 4.32 -1.97 13.35
CA PRO A 494 3.40 -0.86 13.11
C PRO A 494 4.03 0.12 12.12
N ASP A 495 4.34 -0.35 10.93
CA ASP A 495 4.59 0.53 9.83
C ASP A 495 3.25 1.09 9.37
N GLY A 496 2.98 2.34 9.76
CA GLY A 496 1.83 3.12 9.31
C GLY A 496 1.85 3.45 7.81
N ARG A 497 2.38 2.56 6.98
CA ARG A 497 2.66 2.75 5.55
C ARG A 497 1.55 2.20 4.67
N GLU A 498 0.30 2.49 5.00
CA GLU A 498 -0.82 2.13 4.11
C GLU A 498 -0.91 3.19 3.00
N VAL A 499 -0.41 2.87 1.80
CA VAL A 499 -0.56 3.74 0.60
C VAL A 499 -2.00 3.73 0.11
N THR A 500 -2.75 2.69 0.49
CA THR A 500 -4.14 2.57 0.07
C THR A 500 -4.96 3.68 0.71
N PRO A 501 -5.65 4.52 -0.07
CA PRO A 501 -6.46 5.59 0.47
C PRO A 501 -7.56 4.99 1.35
N GLN A 502 -7.72 5.59 2.52
CA GLN A 502 -8.79 5.27 3.45
C GLN A 502 -9.78 6.42 3.44
N LEU A 503 -11.07 6.09 3.40
CA LEU A 503 -12.13 7.10 3.46
C LEU A 503 -12.02 7.94 4.74
N GLU A 504 -11.61 7.34 5.86
CA GLU A 504 -11.33 8.06 7.11
C GLU A 504 -10.36 9.23 6.91
N ASN A 505 -9.22 8.98 6.26
CA ASN A 505 -8.18 9.98 6.05
C ASN A 505 -8.66 11.07 5.10
N THR A 506 -9.30 10.70 3.99
CA THR A 506 -9.90 11.66 3.04
C THR A 506 -10.92 12.58 3.73
N LEU A 507 -11.79 12.02 4.59
CA LEU A 507 -12.77 12.83 5.32
C LEU A 507 -12.12 13.69 6.40
N ARG A 508 -11.11 13.18 7.09
CA ARG A 508 -10.36 13.92 8.10
C ARG A 508 -9.70 15.16 7.49
N GLU A 509 -8.93 14.97 6.42
CA GLU A 509 -8.27 16.06 5.67
C GLU A 509 -9.29 17.11 5.19
N TYR A 510 -10.48 16.67 4.75
CA TYR A 510 -11.50 17.58 4.26
C TYR A 510 -12.15 18.43 5.38
N TYR A 511 -12.27 17.90 6.60
CA TYR A 511 -13.06 18.51 7.66
C TYR A 511 -12.26 19.05 8.85
N GLU A 512 -10.98 18.74 8.97
CA GLU A 512 -10.14 19.13 10.10
C GLU A 512 -10.15 20.65 10.35
N ASP A 513 -9.92 21.46 9.31
CA ASP A 513 -9.96 22.92 9.40
C ASP A 513 -11.33 23.45 9.86
N ARG A 514 -12.42 22.87 9.34
CA ARG A 514 -13.78 23.30 9.69
C ARG A 514 -14.10 22.96 11.14
N ILE A 515 -13.72 21.77 11.60
CA ILE A 515 -13.88 21.35 13.00
C ILE A 515 -13.08 22.27 13.91
N TRP A 516 -11.85 22.62 13.53
CA TRP A 516 -11.00 23.52 14.29
C TRP A 516 -11.58 24.93 14.38
N GLN A 517 -12.10 25.48 13.28
CA GLN A 517 -12.76 26.79 13.25
C GLN A 517 -14.03 26.85 14.12
N GLU A 518 -14.84 25.78 14.14
CA GLU A 518 -16.03 25.70 14.99
C GLU A 518 -15.65 25.68 16.48
N LYS A 519 -14.59 24.94 16.84
CA LYS A 519 -14.06 24.90 18.22
C LYS A 519 -13.57 26.27 18.70
N ILE A 520 -12.84 27.01 17.85
CA ILE A 520 -12.36 28.36 18.20
C ILE A 520 -13.50 29.37 18.31
N SER A 521 -14.45 29.31 17.37
CA SER A 521 -15.59 30.23 17.37
C SER A 521 -16.47 30.04 18.61
N GLY A 522 -16.61 28.81 19.10
CA GLY A 522 -17.26 28.51 20.38
C GLY A 522 -16.55 29.11 21.59
N CYS A 523 -15.22 29.10 21.61
CA CYS A 523 -14.41 29.69 22.69
C CYS A 523 -14.40 31.23 22.68
N GLY A 524 -14.46 31.86 21.50
CA GLY A 524 -14.48 33.33 21.35
C GLY A 524 -15.73 34.01 21.93
N GLY A 525 -16.85 33.27 22.04
CA GLY A 525 -18.07 33.74 22.70
C GLY A 525 -17.91 33.92 24.22
N MET A 526 -17.04 33.14 24.86
CA MET A 526 -16.79 33.25 26.31
C MET A 526 -15.89 34.45 26.68
N LEU A 527 -14.97 34.86 25.81
CA LEU A 527 -14.11 36.02 26.06
C LEU A 527 -14.84 37.36 25.94
N LYS A 528 -15.86 37.46 25.06
CA LYS A 528 -16.71 38.67 24.99
C LYS A 528 -17.66 38.80 26.18
N ALA A 529 -18.05 37.69 26.82
CA ALA A 529 -18.92 37.73 28.01
C ALA A 529 -18.19 38.22 29.28
N HIS A 530 -16.86 38.15 29.33
CA HIS A 530 -16.06 38.60 30.47
C HIS A 530 -15.58 40.06 30.40
N HIS A 531 -15.83 40.75 29.27
CA HIS A 531 -15.59 42.20 29.12
C HIS A 531 -16.88 43.04 29.17
N MET A 532 -18.02 42.40 29.45
CA MET A 532 -19.31 43.05 29.68
C MET A 532 -19.85 42.82 31.10
N ARG A 533 -18.98 42.62 32.09
CA ARG A 533 -19.32 42.66 33.51
C ARG A 533 -18.51 43.72 34.23
#